data_AF-A0A919CR33-F1
#
_entry.id   AF-A0A919CR33-F1
#
_cell.length_a   1.000
_cell.length_b   1.000
_cell.length_c   1.000
_cell.angle_alpha   90.00
_cell.angle_beta   90.00
_cell.angle_gamma   90.00
#
_symmetry.space_group_name_H-M   'P 1'
#
loop_
_entity.id
_entity.type
_entity.pdbx_description
1 polymer ?
#
loop_
_entity_poly.entity_id
_entity_poly.type
_entity_poly.pdbx_seq_one_letter_code
_entity_poly.pdbx_strand_id
1 'polypeptide(L)'
;MVEPAHRGHGFQHRLTRARHDATRRLGRTHHLATAALGNRFSWRNAMSNGFHVRAIVALDDPTYGRLTRFLLHRPPQPTALAGPTVWHDATDAAGQRSLIASGLRGVEQRERDGVQQVGYRRPAAP
;
A
#
# COMPACT_ATOMS: atom_id res chain seq x y z
N MET A 1 9.05 -8.23 -8.64
CA MET A 1 8.95 -7.36 -9.84
C MET A 1 8.34 -8.16 -10.97
N VAL A 2 7.84 -7.49 -12.01
CA VAL A 2 7.41 -8.13 -13.26
C VAL A 2 8.20 -7.46 -14.38
N GLU A 3 8.84 -8.28 -15.21
CA GLU A 3 9.58 -7.85 -16.39
C GLU A 3 8.70 -6.95 -17.27
N PRO A 4 9.18 -5.78 -17.74
CA PRO A 4 8.45 -4.89 -18.63
C PRO A 4 7.59 -5.56 -19.69
N ALA A 5 8.13 -6.53 -20.41
CA ALA A 5 7.44 -7.26 -21.49
C ALA A 5 6.21 -8.07 -21.02
N HIS A 6 6.08 -8.30 -19.71
CA HIS A 6 5.00 -9.08 -19.11
C HIS A 6 4.07 -8.23 -18.24
N ARG A 7 4.22 -6.90 -18.22
CA ARG A 7 3.29 -6.01 -17.49
C ARG A 7 1.92 -6.01 -18.16
N GLY A 8 0.86 -5.75 -17.40
CA GLY A 8 -0.53 -5.77 -17.90
C GLY A 8 -1.17 -7.16 -17.97
N HIS A 9 -0.40 -8.26 -17.95
CA HIS A 9 -0.93 -9.62 -18.02
C HIS A 9 -1.37 -10.23 -16.67
N GLY A 10 -1.50 -9.41 -15.62
CA GLY A 10 -1.96 -9.87 -14.31
C GLY A 10 -0.95 -10.72 -13.50
N PHE A 11 0.29 -10.90 -13.97
CA PHE A 11 1.30 -11.72 -13.29
C PHE A 11 1.58 -11.27 -11.86
N GLN A 12 1.59 -9.96 -11.59
CA GLN A 12 1.81 -9.45 -10.23
C GLN A 12 0.72 -9.94 -9.26
N HIS A 13 -0.55 -9.94 -9.68
CA HIS A 13 -1.65 -10.46 -8.88
C HIS A 13 -1.53 -11.96 -8.64
N ARG A 14 -1.25 -12.73 -9.71
CA ARG A 14 -1.09 -14.19 -9.61
C ARG A 14 0.05 -14.57 -8.66
N LEU A 15 1.21 -13.92 -8.79
CA LEU A 15 2.37 -14.15 -7.93
C LEU A 15 2.11 -13.70 -6.48
N THR A 16 1.37 -12.61 -6.28
CA THR A 16 0.99 -12.16 -4.92
C THR A 16 0.08 -13.17 -4.25
N ARG A 17 -0.93 -13.70 -4.97
CA ARG A 17 -1.80 -14.77 -4.47
C ARG A 17 -1.02 -16.04 -4.12
N ALA A 18 -0.14 -16.49 -5.02
CA ALA A 18 0.70 -17.67 -4.78
C ALA A 18 1.58 -17.51 -3.52
N ARG A 19 2.16 -16.32 -3.30
CA ARG A 19 2.92 -16.02 -2.07
C ARG A 19 2.04 -16.06 -0.82
N HIS A 20 0.82 -15.53 -0.89
CA HIS A 20 -0.12 -15.59 0.23
C HIS A 20 -0.51 -17.02 0.58
N ASP A 21 -0.77 -17.87 -0.41
CA ASP A 21 -1.08 -19.28 -0.18
C ASP A 21 0.09 -20.03 0.45
N ALA A 22 1.31 -19.81 -0.05
CA ALA A 22 2.51 -20.42 0.51
C ALA A 22 2.77 -20.00 1.97
N THR A 23 2.66 -18.70 2.25
CA THR A 23 2.88 -18.16 3.61
C THR A 23 1.78 -18.57 4.59
N ARG A 24 0.53 -18.68 4.14
CA ARG A 24 -0.59 -19.20 4.95
C ARG A 24 -0.33 -20.63 5.42
N ARG A 25 0.20 -21.49 4.54
CA ARG A 25 0.58 -22.88 4.91
C ARG A 25 1.68 -22.95 5.97
N LEU A 26 2.47 -21.88 6.10
CA LEU A 26 3.53 -21.74 7.11
C LEU A 26 3.07 -20.97 8.36
N GLY A 27 1.78 -20.68 8.52
CA GLY A 27 1.26 -19.89 9.64
C GLY A 27 1.65 -18.41 9.61
N ARG A 28 2.22 -17.90 8.50
CA ARG A 28 2.61 -16.49 8.34
C ARG A 28 1.46 -15.71 7.70
N THR A 29 0.67 -15.07 8.54
CA THR A 29 -0.62 -14.48 8.12
C THR A 29 -0.60 -12.95 7.95
N HIS A 30 0.51 -12.30 8.33
CA HIS A 30 0.76 -10.88 8.09
C HIS A 30 1.69 -10.71 6.90
N HIS A 31 1.32 -9.83 5.97
CA HIS A 31 2.19 -9.49 4.84
C HIS A 31 2.53 -8.01 4.84
N LEU A 32 3.81 -7.71 4.66
CA LEU A 32 4.32 -6.36 4.56
C LEU A 32 4.93 -6.15 3.17
N ALA A 33 4.77 -4.94 2.64
CA ALA A 33 5.38 -4.51 1.39
C ALA A 33 5.81 -3.05 1.50
N THR A 34 6.80 -2.65 0.71
CA THR A 34 7.17 -1.25 0.56
C THR A 34 7.02 -0.80 -0.89
N ALA A 35 6.66 0.46 -1.09
CA ALA A 35 6.53 1.06 -2.42
C ALA A 35 7.00 2.51 -2.41
N ALA A 36 7.64 2.98 -3.50
CA ALA A 36 7.88 4.41 -3.67
C ALA A 36 6.54 5.13 -3.80
N LEU A 37 6.46 6.35 -3.26
CA LEU A 37 5.26 7.19 -3.30
C LEU A 37 4.83 7.44 -4.76
N GLY A 38 5.79 7.79 -5.62
CA GLY A 38 5.56 7.99 -7.06
C GLY A 38 5.31 6.72 -7.87
N ASN A 39 5.54 5.52 -7.32
CA ASN A 39 5.32 4.27 -8.04
C ASN A 39 3.87 3.79 -7.90
N ARG A 40 2.97 4.50 -8.59
CA ARG A 40 1.51 4.25 -8.54
C ARG A 40 1.12 2.81 -8.81
N PHE A 41 1.76 2.17 -9.79
CA PHE A 41 1.42 0.79 -10.15
C PHE A 41 1.70 -0.18 -9.00
N SER A 42 2.79 0.01 -8.27
CA SER A 42 3.17 -0.88 -7.17
C SER A 42 2.16 -0.82 -6.02
N TRP A 43 1.87 0.39 -5.51
CA TRP A 43 0.98 0.52 -4.35
C TRP A 43 -0.50 0.33 -4.72
N ARG A 44 -0.93 0.67 -5.95
CA ARG A 44 -2.29 0.31 -6.44
C ARG A 44 -2.47 -1.19 -6.49
N ASN A 45 -1.50 -1.92 -7.04
CA ASN A 45 -1.57 -3.37 -7.10
C ASN A 45 -1.56 -3.99 -5.69
N ALA A 46 -0.75 -3.45 -4.77
CA ALA A 46 -0.78 -3.89 -3.38
C ALA A 46 -2.16 -3.67 -2.72
N MET A 47 -2.74 -2.47 -2.84
CA MET A 47 -4.07 -2.16 -2.31
C MET A 47 -5.16 -3.05 -2.87
N SER A 48 -5.14 -3.33 -4.18
CA SER A 48 -6.05 -4.28 -4.83
C SER A 48 -5.89 -5.73 -4.33
N ASN A 49 -4.81 -6.05 -3.60
CA ASN A 49 -4.61 -7.33 -2.92
C ASN A 49 -4.89 -7.27 -1.40
N GLY A 50 -5.52 -6.19 -0.92
CA GLY A 50 -5.91 -6.01 0.49
C GLY A 50 -4.80 -5.45 1.39
N PHE A 51 -3.77 -4.83 0.83
CA PHE A 51 -2.79 -4.10 1.62
C PHE A 51 -3.28 -2.68 1.91
N HIS A 52 -2.96 -2.18 3.10
CA HIS A 52 -3.25 -0.81 3.50
C HIS A 52 -1.96 -0.06 3.82
N VAL A 53 -1.86 1.22 3.47
CA VAL A 53 -0.76 2.08 3.91
C VAL A 53 -0.87 2.28 5.43
N ARG A 54 0.20 1.94 6.15
CA ARG A 54 0.28 2.01 7.62
C ARG A 54 1.33 2.97 8.14
N ALA A 55 2.34 3.27 7.34
CA ALA A 55 3.38 4.23 7.69
C ALA A 55 4.04 4.77 6.42
N ILE A 56 4.74 5.89 6.58
CA ILE A 56 5.73 6.39 5.64
C ILE A 56 7.10 6.19 6.28
N VAL A 57 7.92 5.32 5.69
CA VAL A 57 9.25 4.97 6.21
C VAL A 57 10.33 5.57 5.33
N ALA A 58 11.48 5.87 5.93
CA ALA A 58 12.70 6.15 5.19
C ALA A 58 13.59 4.90 5.25
N LEU A 59 14.10 4.48 4.11
CA LEU A 59 15.01 3.35 3.98
C LEU A 59 16.31 3.86 3.37
N ASP A 60 17.44 3.51 3.96
CA ASP A 60 18.75 3.83 3.40
C ASP A 60 19.12 2.77 2.36
N ASP A 61 19.39 3.21 1.13
CA ASP A 61 19.78 2.39 0.00
C ASP A 61 21.21 2.79 -0.43
N PRO A 62 22.16 1.84 -0.55
CA PRO A 62 23.54 2.14 -0.93
C PRO A 62 23.69 2.82 -2.31
N THR A 63 22.73 2.61 -3.22
CA THR A 63 22.78 3.14 -4.59
C THR A 63 22.02 4.46 -4.71
N TYR A 64 20.87 4.55 -4.04
CA TYR A 64 19.93 5.67 -4.22
C TYR A 64 19.79 6.59 -3.00
N GLY A 65 20.58 6.35 -1.96
CA GLY A 65 20.54 7.11 -0.71
C GLY A 65 19.25 6.88 0.07
N ARG A 66 18.76 7.92 0.76
CA ARG A 66 17.59 7.82 1.63
C ARG A 66 16.29 7.85 0.82
N LEU A 67 15.58 6.73 0.81
CA LEU A 67 14.35 6.53 0.05
C LEU A 67 13.12 6.62 0.93
N THR A 68 12.19 7.52 0.60
CA THR A 68 10.88 7.58 1.25
C THR A 68 9.93 6.57 0.60
N ARG A 69 9.32 5.70 1.42
CA ARG A 69 8.44 4.62 0.97
C ARG A 69 7.15 4.57 1.77
N PHE A 70 6.06 4.16 1.12
CA PHE A 70 4.93 3.56 1.82
C PHE A 70 5.37 2.25 2.46
N LEU A 71 5.00 2.05 3.73
CA LEU A 71 4.91 0.73 4.35
C LEU A 71 3.46 0.29 4.28
N LEU A 72 3.21 -0.78 3.52
CA LEU A 72 1.90 -1.36 3.34
C LEU A 72 1.79 -2.67 4.11
N HIS A 73 0.62 -2.91 4.70
CA HIS A 73 0.34 -4.09 5.50
C HIS A 73 -1.00 -4.70 5.09
N ARG A 74 -0.99 -6.02 4.85
CA ARG A 74 -2.18 -6.84 4.73
C ARG A 74 -2.37 -7.65 6.01
N PRO A 75 -3.40 -7.34 6.83
CA PRO A 75 -3.71 -8.11 8.02
C PRO A 75 -4.27 -9.50 7.68
N PRO A 76 -4.25 -10.46 8.63
CA PRO A 76 -4.82 -11.80 8.46
C PRO A 76 -6.32 -11.78 8.15
N GLN A 77 -7.03 -10.82 8.74
CA GLN A 77 -8.46 -10.60 8.53
C GLN A 77 -8.68 -9.17 8.00
N PRO A 78 -9.65 -8.97 7.09
CA PRO A 78 -10.02 -7.64 6.62
C PRO A 78 -10.33 -6.72 7.81
N THR A 79 -9.78 -5.49 7.77
CA THR A 79 -10.16 -4.47 8.75
C THR A 79 -11.43 -3.80 8.27
N ALA A 80 -12.49 -3.82 9.08
CA ALA A 80 -13.67 -2.99 8.83
C ALA A 80 -13.27 -1.50 8.85
N LEU A 81 -13.85 -0.71 7.93
CA LEU A 81 -13.52 0.70 7.74
C LEU A 81 -14.77 1.54 8.02
N ALA A 82 -14.58 2.65 8.73
CA ALA A 82 -15.62 3.57 9.14
C ALA A 82 -15.35 4.98 8.64
N GLY A 83 -16.43 5.77 8.53
CA GLY A 83 -16.39 7.17 8.13
C GLY A 83 -16.05 7.38 6.64
N PRO A 84 -16.06 8.67 6.22
CA PRO A 84 -15.77 9.06 4.85
C PRO A 84 -14.29 8.90 4.49
N THR A 85 -14.00 8.78 3.19
CA THR A 85 -12.64 8.75 2.65
C THR A 85 -12.03 10.15 2.61
N VAL A 86 -10.89 10.32 3.27
CA VAL A 86 -10.06 11.52 3.16
C VAL A 86 -9.03 11.30 2.06
N TRP A 87 -9.15 12.04 0.97
CA TRP A 87 -8.27 11.92 -0.19
C TRP A 87 -7.08 12.85 -0.07
N HIS A 88 -5.89 12.34 -0.38
CA HIS A 88 -4.67 13.09 -0.26
C HIS A 88 -3.65 12.69 -1.34
N ASP A 89 -2.80 13.62 -1.75
CA ASP A 89 -1.75 13.37 -2.76
C ASP A 89 -0.83 12.22 -2.31
N ALA A 90 -0.64 11.24 -3.18
CA ALA A 90 0.19 10.08 -2.88
C ALA A 90 1.69 10.44 -2.71
N THR A 91 2.13 11.60 -3.20
CA THR A 91 3.51 12.08 -3.14
C THR A 91 3.78 13.06 -2.00
N ASP A 92 2.75 13.64 -1.38
CA ASP A 92 2.91 14.42 -0.16
C ASP A 92 3.15 13.49 1.04
N ALA A 93 4.44 13.25 1.33
CA ALA A 93 4.84 12.41 2.44
C ALA A 93 4.45 13.01 3.80
N ALA A 94 4.43 14.34 3.95
CA ALA A 94 4.17 15.00 5.22
C ALA A 94 2.69 14.93 5.58
N GLY A 95 1.81 15.28 4.63
CA GLY A 95 0.37 15.19 4.83
C GLY A 95 -0.10 13.75 5.06
N GLN A 96 0.47 12.77 4.35
CA GLN A 96 0.17 11.35 4.61
C GLN A 96 0.63 10.87 6.00
N ARG A 97 1.79 11.32 6.49
CA ARG A 97 2.21 11.04 7.87
C ARG A 97 1.20 11.60 8.88
N SER A 98 0.69 12.82 8.66
CA SER A 98 -0.30 13.43 9.55
C SER A 98 -1.61 12.62 9.58
N LEU A 99 -2.13 12.20 8.42
CA LEU A 99 -3.32 11.35 8.34
C LEU A 99 -3.11 10.00 9.07
N ILE A 100 -1.97 9.37 8.88
CA ILE A 100 -1.62 8.11 9.56
C ILE A 100 -1.51 8.33 11.08
N ALA A 101 -0.87 9.42 11.52
CA ALA A 101 -0.74 9.76 12.94
C ALA A 101 -2.10 10.00 13.61
N SER A 102 -3.08 10.54 12.88
CA SER A 102 -4.46 10.70 13.34
C SER A 102 -5.30 9.40 13.32
N GLY A 103 -4.65 8.25 13.05
CA GLY A 103 -5.24 6.92 13.13
C GLY A 103 -5.91 6.43 11.85
N LEU A 104 -5.80 7.15 10.73
CA LEU A 104 -6.32 6.69 9.46
C LEU A 104 -5.37 5.69 8.78
N ARG A 105 -5.91 4.90 7.84
CA ARG A 105 -5.17 3.96 7.00
C ARG A 105 -5.46 4.24 5.54
N GLY A 106 -4.43 4.22 4.69
CA GLY A 106 -4.59 4.35 3.25
C GLY A 106 -5.11 3.05 2.65
N VAL A 107 -6.33 3.05 2.13
CA VAL A 107 -7.10 1.85 1.80
C VAL A 107 -7.67 1.89 0.39
N GLU A 108 -7.78 3.09 -0.17
CA GLU A 108 -8.38 3.35 -1.48
C GLU A 108 -7.41 4.15 -2.34
N GLN A 109 -7.68 4.17 -3.64
CA GLN A 109 -6.88 4.89 -4.61
C GLN A 109 -7.76 5.53 -5.67
N ARG A 110 -7.36 6.71 -6.13
CA ARG A 110 -7.97 7.34 -7.30
C ARG A 110 -6.94 8.20 -8.03
N GLU A 111 -7.30 8.58 -9.24
CA GLU A 111 -6.67 9.68 -9.96
C GLU A 111 -7.69 10.80 -10.08
N ARG A 112 -7.28 12.04 -9.78
CA ARG A 112 -8.11 13.22 -9.94
C ARG A 112 -7.24 14.36 -10.42
N ASP A 113 -7.63 15.00 -11.52
CA ASP A 113 -6.92 16.13 -12.12
C ASP A 113 -5.44 15.81 -12.40
N GLY A 114 -5.16 14.57 -12.85
CA GLY A 114 -3.80 14.06 -13.12
C GLY A 114 -3.00 13.67 -11.88
N VAL A 115 -3.50 13.94 -10.67
CA VAL A 115 -2.84 13.62 -9.40
C VAL A 115 -3.29 12.26 -8.90
N GLN A 116 -2.32 11.41 -8.56
CA GLN A 116 -2.59 10.14 -7.87
C GLN A 116 -2.86 10.41 -6.40
N GLN A 117 -3.99 9.93 -5.89
CA GLN A 117 -4.39 10.13 -4.51
C GLN A 117 -4.59 8.81 -3.79
N VAL A 118 -4.19 8.79 -2.53
CA VAL A 118 -4.52 7.72 -1.58
C VAL A 118 -5.71 8.16 -0.75
N GLY A 119 -6.70 7.28 -0.65
CA GLY A 119 -7.88 7.45 0.18
C GLY A 119 -7.65 6.86 1.57
N TYR A 120 -7.76 7.70 2.58
CA TYR A 120 -7.56 7.36 3.98
C TYR A 120 -8.89 7.22 4.72
N ARG A 121 -9.05 6.13 5.48
CA ARG A 121 -10.25 5.89 6.31
C ARG A 121 -9.87 5.44 7.70
N ARG A 122 -10.77 5.67 8.65
CA ARG A 122 -10.62 5.19 10.03
C ARG A 122 -10.98 3.70 10.09
N PRO A 123 -10.20 2.86 10.78
CA PRO A 123 -10.65 1.52 11.16
C PRO A 123 -11.93 1.62 12.00
N ALA A 124 -12.90 0.74 11.77
CA ALA A 124 -14.01 0.60 12.70
C ALA A 124 -13.46 0.20 14.08
N ALA A 125 -14.13 0.65 15.15
CA ALA A 125 -13.85 0.12 16.48
C ALA A 125 -14.09 -1.41 16.47
N PRO A 126 -13.28 -2.18 17.22
CA PRO A 126 -13.51 -3.61 17.39
C PRO A 126 -14.90 -3.91 17.95
#